data_AF-A0A967SZS6-F1
#
_entry.id   AF-A0A967SZS6-F1
#
_cell.length_a   1.000
_cell.length_b   1.000
_cell.length_c   1.000
_cell.angle_alpha   90.00
_cell.angle_beta   90.00
_cell.angle_gamma   90.00
#
_symmetry.space_group_name_H-M   'P 1'
#
loop_
_entity.id
_entity.type
_entity.pdbx_description
1 polymer ?
#
loop_
_entity_poly.entity_id
_entity_poly.type
_entity_poly.pdbx_seq_one_letter_code
_entity_poly.pdbx_strand_id
1 'polypeptide(L)' 'MQISGLDWTFVIIYFILALGIGLYFSRRAGGSIIDYFTSGRSLPWWLAGTSMVATTFAADTPLAVTELVATHGIAG' A
#
# COMPACT_ATOMS: atom_id res chain seq x y z
N MET A 1 14.88 -18.13 -12.80
CA MET A 1 14.70 -17.65 -11.41
C MET A 1 14.31 -18.82 -10.55
N GLN A 2 15.10 -19.15 -9.53
CA GLN A 2 14.66 -20.09 -8.49
C GLN A 2 14.14 -19.25 -7.32
N ILE A 3 12.86 -19.43 -6.99
CA ILE A 3 12.23 -18.79 -5.84
C ILE A 3 12.60 -19.62 -4.61
N SER A 4 13.29 -19.00 -3.66
CA SER A 4 13.70 -19.64 -2.41
C SER A 4 12.52 -19.74 -1.44
N GLY A 5 12.59 -20.69 -0.50
CA GLY A 5 11.62 -20.75 0.61
C GLY A 5 11.63 -19.49 1.49
N LEU A 6 12.75 -18.76 1.49
CA LEU A 6 12.88 -17.48 2.19
C LEU A 6 12.01 -16.39 1.53
N ASP A 7 11.91 -16.38 0.20
CA ASP A 7 11.09 -15.41 -0.55
C ASP A 7 9.59 -15.59 -0.22
N TRP A 8 9.13 -16.85 -0.20
CA TRP A 8 7.76 -17.18 0.21
C TRP A 8 7.44 -16.77 1.64
N THR A 9 8.43 -16.81 2.54
CA THR A 9 8.25 -16.37 3.93
C THR A 9 7.90 -14.89 3.98
N PHE A 10 8.60 -14.04 3.23
CA PHE A 10 8.27 -12.60 3.16
C PHE A 10 6.89 -12.32 2.56
N VAL A 11 6.51 -13.06 1.52
CA VAL A 11 5.17 -12.95 0.91
C VAL A 11 4.09 -13.26 1.94
N ILE A 12 4.24 -14.38 2.66
CA ILE A 12 3.26 -14.79 3.69
C ILE A 12 3.19 -13.75 4.82
N ILE A 13 4.34 -13.26 5.32
CA ILE A 13 4.38 -12.24 6.36
C ILE A 13 3.68 -10.96 5.91
N TYR A 14 3.89 -10.52 4.67
CA TYR A 14 3.23 -9.34 4.12
C TYR A 14 1.70 -9.49 4.15
N PHE A 15 1.16 -10.61 3.69
CA PHE A 15 -0.29 -10.86 3.71
C PHE A 15 -0.85 -10.94 5.14
N ILE A 16 -0.14 -11.60 6.05
CA ILE A 16 -0.55 -11.67 7.47
C ILE A 16 -0.61 -10.27 8.08
N LEU A 17 0.39 -9.41 7.83
CA LEU A 17 0.40 -8.05 8.33
C LEU A 17 -0.72 -7.21 7.72
N ALA A 18 -0.91 -7.28 6.40
CA ALA A 18 -1.98 -6.55 5.72
C ALA A 18 -3.37 -6.94 6.23
N LEU A 19 -3.64 -8.24 6.35
CA LEU A 19 -4.89 -8.76 6.91
C LEU A 19 -5.03 -8.40 8.40
N GLY A 20 -3.95 -8.52 9.18
CA GLY A 20 -3.94 -8.20 10.60
C GLY A 20 -4.30 -6.75 10.87
N ILE A 21 -3.74 -5.81 10.10
CA ILE A 21 -4.09 -4.38 10.19
C ILE A 21 -5.57 -4.18 9.82
N GLY A 22 -6.03 -4.79 8.72
CA GLY A 22 -7.44 -4.70 8.31
C GLY A 22 -8.42 -5.20 9.37
N LEU A 23 -8.14 -6.37 9.97
CA LEU A 23 -8.97 -6.96 11.03
C LEU A 23 -8.94 -6.12 12.31
N TYR A 24 -7.78 -5.57 12.68
CA TYR A 24 -7.64 -4.70 13.85
C TYR A 24 -8.51 -3.44 13.73
N PHE A 25 -8.50 -2.80 12.56
CA PHE A 25 -9.28 -1.57 12.32
C PHE A 25 -10.75 -1.84 11.92
N SER A 26 -11.11 -3.06 11.53
CA SER A 26 -12.47 -3.44 11.13
C SER A 26 -13.52 -3.10 12.21
N ARG A 27 -13.20 -3.34 13.48
CA ARG A 27 -14.09 -3.01 14.61
C ARG A 27 -14.35 -1.50 14.75
N ARG A 28 -13.35 -0.67 14.46
CA ARG A 28 -13.47 0.79 14.52
C ARG A 28 -14.27 1.33 13.33
N ALA A 29 -14.10 0.73 12.16
CA ALA A 29 -14.80 1.11 10.95
C ALA A 29 -16.30 0.74 10.97
N GLY A 30 -16.71 -0.25 11.76
CA GLY A 30 -18.10 -0.69 11.88
C GLY A 30 -19.01 0.16 12.79
N GLY A 31 -18.46 1.16 13.50
CA GLY A 31 -19.23 1.97 14.47
C GLY A 31 -20.16 3.01 13.83
N SER A 32 -19.74 3.68 12.76
CA SER A 32 -20.54 4.66 12.04
C SER A 32 -20.01 4.92 10.62
N ILE A 33 -20.84 5.48 9.74
CA ILE A 33 -20.40 5.96 8.40
C ILE A 33 -19.28 6.99 8.51
N ILE A 34 -19.31 7.84 9.54
CA ILE A 34 -18.30 8.87 9.77
C ILE A 34 -16.96 8.23 10.14
N ASP A 35 -16.97 7.18 10.96
CA ASP A 35 -15.77 6.44 11.32
C ASP A 35 -15.22 5.64 10.14
N TYR A 36 -16.08 5.11 9.28
CA TYR A 36 -15.68 4.41 8.06
C TYR A 36 -15.01 5.34 7.03
N PHE A 37 -15.61 6.49 6.73
CA PHE A 37 -15.11 7.38 5.66
C PHE A 37 -14.11 8.42 6.14
N THR A 38 -14.21 8.91 7.37
CA THR A 38 -13.37 10.02 7.86
C THR A 38 -12.45 9.60 9.01
N SER A 39 -12.49 8.34 9.45
CA SER A 39 -11.77 7.86 10.64
C SER A 39 -12.03 8.78 11.86
N GLY A 40 -13.27 9.24 12.02
CA GLY A 40 -13.66 10.17 13.08
C GLY A 40 -12.92 11.52 13.03
N ARG A 41 -12.47 11.95 11.84
CA ARG A 41 -11.69 13.19 11.60
C ARG A 41 -10.39 13.28 12.41
N SER A 42 -9.86 12.14 12.85
CA SER A 42 -8.67 12.02 13.70
C SER A 42 -7.40 11.62 12.93
N LEU A 43 -7.49 11.48 11.60
CA LEU A 43 -6.34 11.14 10.75
C LEU A 43 -5.34 12.30 10.69
N PRO A 44 -4.07 12.06 11.03
CA PRO A 44 -3.04 13.07 10.85
C PRO A 44 -2.77 13.30 9.35
N TRP A 45 -2.47 14.55 8.99
CA TRP A 45 -2.31 14.96 7.59
C TRP A 45 -1.26 14.15 6.82
N TRP A 46 -0.17 13.75 7.49
CA TRP A 46 0.91 12.99 6.85
C TRP A 46 0.43 11.59 6.46
N LEU A 47 -0.38 10.94 7.29
CA LEU A 47 -0.92 9.61 7.02
C LEU A 47 -1.92 9.64 5.86
N ALA A 48 -2.78 10.67 5.84
CA ALA A 48 -3.70 10.90 4.74
C ALA A 48 -2.94 11.19 3.43
N GLY A 49 -1.92 12.05 3.47
CA GLY A 49 -1.07 12.38 2.33
C GLY A 49 -0.34 11.17 1.77
N THR A 50 0.31 10.37 2.63
CA THR A 50 1.00 9.15 2.20
C THR A 50 0.04 8.12 1.64
N SER A 51 -1.18 8.01 2.19
CA SER A 51 -2.18 7.08 1.68
C SER A 51 -2.62 7.45 0.27
N MET A 52 -2.81 8.75 -0.02
CA MET A 52 -3.17 9.19 -1.37
C MET A 52 -2.07 8.86 -2.39
N VAL A 53 -0.80 9.15 -2.04
CA VAL A 53 0.35 8.83 -2.90
C VAL A 53 0.46 7.31 -3.12
N ALA A 54 0.33 6.51 -2.06
CA ALA A 54 0.37 5.05 -2.15
C ALA A 54 -0.74 4.49 -3.06
N THR A 55 -1.96 5.05 -3.02
CA THR A 55 -3.07 4.64 -3.90
C THR A 55 -2.77 4.93 -5.37
N THR A 56 -2.11 6.05 -5.67
CA THR A 56 -1.74 6.40 -7.05
C THR A 56 -0.49 5.68 -7.55
N PHE A 57 0.37 5.23 -6.64
CA PHE A 57 1.60 4.51 -6.96
C PHE A 57 1.34 3.00 -7.01
N ALA A 58 0.60 2.58 -8.04
CA ALA A 58 0.33 1.17 -8.28
C ALA A 58 1.60 0.43 -8.75
N ALA A 59 1.58 -0.90 -8.68
CA ALA A 59 2.75 -1.75 -8.95
C ALA A 59 3.26 -1.65 -10.40
N ASP A 60 2.42 -1.19 -11.32
CA ASP A 60 2.70 -0.95 -12.73
C ASP A 60 3.56 0.31 -12.96
N THR A 61 3.38 1.33 -12.13
CA THR A 61 4.05 2.62 -12.25
C THR A 61 5.58 2.51 -12.20
N PRO A 62 6.21 1.86 -11.19
CA PRO A 62 7.66 1.70 -11.19
C PRO A 62 8.15 0.82 -12.35
N LEU A 63 7.38 -0.19 -12.76
CA LEU A 63 7.74 -1.03 -13.91
C LEU A 63 7.85 -0.18 -15.18
N ALA A 64 6.82 0.61 -15.47
CA ALA A 64 6.79 1.52 -16.61
C ALA A 64 7.89 2.59 -16.53
N VAL A 65 8.11 3.18 -15.36
CA VAL A 65 9.17 4.19 -15.18
C VAL A 65 10.56 3.58 -15.40
N THR A 66 10.83 2.37 -14.89
CA THR A 66 12.12 1.71 -15.13
C THR A 66 12.34 1.39 -16.61
N GLU A 67 11.28 0.99 -17.32
CA GLU A 67 11.34 0.76 -18.77
C GLU A 67 11.63 2.04 -19.55
N LEU A 68 10.92 3.13 -19.23
CA LEU A 68 11.12 4.44 -19.86
C LEU A 68 12.54 4.96 -19.63
N VAL A 69 13.06 4.84 -18.40
CA VAL A 69 14.43 5.28 -18.07
C VAL A 69 15.46 4.38 -18.76
N ALA A 70 15.22 3.07 -18.86
CA ALA A 70 16.13 2.16 -19.54
C ALA A 70 16.19 2.42 -21.06
N THR A 71 15.08 2.87 -21.67
CA THR A 71 14.97 3.08 -23.12
C THR A 71 15.33 4.50 -23.54
N HIS A 72 14.97 5.51 -22.76
CA HIS A 72 15.10 6.92 -23.13
C HIS A 72 15.99 7.74 -22.18
N GLY A 73 16.41 7.17 -21.05
CA GLY A 73 17.18 7.89 -20.03
C GLY A 73 16.30 8.71 -19.08
N ILE A 74 16.94 9.47 -18.18
CA ILE A 74 16.26 10.14 -17.05
C ILE A 74 15.46 11.38 -17.50
N ALA A 75 15.88 12.03 -18.60
CA ALA A 75 15.19 13.19 -19.16
C ALA A 75 13.98 12.80 -20.05
N GLY A 76 13.84 11.50 -20.34
CA GLY A 76 12.90 10.98 -21.32
C GLY A 76 13.36 11.16 -22.76
#